data_AF-A0A962IKI9-F1
#
_entry.id   AF-A0A962IKI9-F1
#
_cell.length_a   1.000
_cell.length_b   1.000
_cell.length_c   1.000
_cell.angle_alpha   90.00
_cell.angle_beta   90.00
_cell.angle_gamma   90.00
#
_symmetry.space_group_name_H-M   'P 1'
#
loop_
_entity.id
_entity.type
_entity.pdbx_description
1 polymer ?
#
loop_
_entity_poly.entity_id
_entity_poly.type
_entity_poly.pdbx_seq_one_letter_code
_entity_poly.pdbx_strand_id
1 'polypeptide(L)' 'RWHGWRPMTPDDLPLIGAAPGLQGLWLATGHGMLGVSMSAATGLLIRQLLTGEAPDLDVAPFAPSRWQAA' A
#
# COMPACT_ATOMS: atom_id res chain seq x y z
N ARG A 1 0.03 -22.65 -21.73
CA ARG A 1 0.97 -21.58 -21.30
C ARG A 1 0.32 -20.82 -20.14
N TRP A 2 1.09 -20.41 -19.13
CA TRP A 2 0.59 -19.63 -17.98
C TRP A 2 0.92 -18.14 -18.13
N HIS A 3 0.00 -17.28 -17.70
CA HIS A 3 0.18 -15.83 -17.65
C HIS A 3 -0.48 -15.30 -16.37
N GLY A 4 0.05 -14.21 -15.82
CA GLY A 4 -0.49 -13.56 -14.62
C GLY A 4 -0.27 -12.05 -14.68
N TRP A 5 -1.30 -11.30 -14.32
CA TRP A 5 -1.26 -9.84 -14.30
C TRP A 5 -0.53 -9.36 -13.06
N ARG A 6 0.20 -8.25 -13.17
CA ARG A 6 0.92 -7.63 -12.05
C ARG A 6 0.25 -6.28 -11.74
N PRO A 7 -0.43 -6.15 -10.60
CA PRO A 7 -0.98 -4.86 -10.20
C PRO A 7 0.16 -3.90 -9.93
N MET A 8 0.14 -2.74 -10.57
CA MET A 8 1.20 -1.76 -10.55
C MET A 8 0.59 -0.36 -10.57
N THR A 9 1.27 0.58 -9.95
CA THR A 9 0.93 2.01 -9.92
C THR A 9 1.82 2.77 -10.90
N PRO A 10 1.45 4.01 -11.30
CA PRO A 10 2.25 4.80 -12.24
C PRO A 10 3.69 5.12 -11.79
N ASP A 11 3.97 5.04 -10.49
CA ASP A 11 5.27 5.35 -9.87
C ASP A 11 5.97 4.11 -9.28
N ASP A 12 5.51 2.91 -9.62
CA ASP A 12 6.05 1.62 -9.13
C ASP A 12 6.01 1.40 -7.60
N LEU A 13 5.40 2.31 -6.83
CA LEU A 13 5.24 2.17 -5.37
C LEU A 13 3.86 1.63 -5.01
N PRO A 14 3.75 0.65 -4.08
CA PRO A 14 2.45 0.13 -3.68
C PRO A 14 1.57 1.21 -3.02
N LEU A 15 0.27 0.98 -3.06
CA LEU A 15 -0.73 1.73 -2.30
C LEU A 15 -0.94 1.00 -0.98
N ILE A 16 -0.52 1.62 0.12
CA ILE A 16 -0.64 1.08 1.48
C ILE A 16 -1.23 2.17 2.38
N GLY A 17 -2.46 1.98 2.85
CA GLY A 17 -3.13 2.92 3.76
C GLY A 17 -4.62 3.07 3.53
N ALA A 18 -5.24 4.04 4.19
CA ALA A 18 -6.67 4.32 4.07
C ALA A 18 -7.05 4.80 2.66
N ALA A 19 -8.16 4.30 2.14
CA ALA A 19 -8.70 4.75 0.85
C ALA A 19 -9.32 6.16 0.99
N PRO A 20 -8.95 7.13 0.13
CA PRO A 20 -9.45 8.49 0.24
C PRO A 20 -10.97 8.53 0.01
N GLY A 21 -11.70 9.21 0.88
CA GLY A 21 -13.15 9.37 0.78
C GLY A 21 -13.98 8.13 1.14
N LEU A 22 -13.35 7.01 1.53
CA LEU A 22 -14.04 5.75 1.83
C LEU A 22 -13.71 5.28 3.26
N GLN A 23 -14.62 5.55 4.20
CA GLN A 23 -14.44 5.17 5.60
C GLN A 23 -14.36 3.65 5.76
N GLY A 24 -13.37 3.20 6.54
CA GLY A 24 -13.17 1.78 6.84
C GLY A 24 -12.53 0.96 5.71
N LEU A 25 -12.25 1.56 4.53
CA LEU A 25 -11.55 0.88 3.45
C LEU A 25 -10.05 1.15 3.52
N TRP A 26 -9.27 0.07 3.40
CA TRP A 26 -7.82 0.09 3.40
C TRP A 26 -7.28 -0.60 2.15
N LEU A 27 -6.20 -0.06 1.59
CA LEU A 27 -5.52 -0.58 0.41
C LEU A 27 -4.16 -1.14 0.80
N ALA A 28 -3.81 -2.29 0.21
CA ALA A 28 -2.49 -2.91 0.25
C ALA A 28 -2.27 -3.62 -1.10
N THR A 29 -2.03 -2.83 -2.15
CA THR A 29 -1.98 -3.31 -3.54
C THR A 29 -0.90 -2.60 -4.35
N GLY A 30 -0.68 -3.01 -5.60
CA GLY A 30 0.24 -2.33 -6.52
C GLY A 30 1.71 -2.74 -6.40
N HIS A 31 2.03 -3.85 -5.72
CA HIS A 31 3.41 -4.29 -5.48
C HIS A 31 4.15 -4.85 -6.72
N GLY A 32 3.54 -4.83 -7.90
CA GLY A 32 4.16 -5.27 -9.15
C GLY A 32 4.77 -6.67 -9.06
N MET A 33 6.06 -6.76 -9.39
CA MET A 33 6.80 -8.03 -9.34
C MET A 33 7.19 -8.47 -7.92
N LEU A 34 7.17 -7.56 -6.94
CA LEU A 34 7.73 -7.73 -5.60
C LEU A 34 6.71 -8.13 -4.53
N GLY A 35 5.45 -8.40 -4.90
CA GLY A 35 4.37 -8.65 -3.93
C GLY A 35 4.66 -9.73 -2.90
N VAL A 36 5.26 -10.86 -3.29
CA VAL A 36 5.61 -11.94 -2.34
C VAL A 36 6.69 -11.47 -1.37
N SER A 37 7.77 -10.87 -1.88
CA SER A 37 8.89 -10.38 -1.07
C SER A 37 8.47 -9.28 -0.09
N MET A 38 7.52 -8.43 -0.47
CA MET A 38 7.04 -7.31 0.35
C MET A 38 5.84 -7.66 1.26
N SER A 39 5.28 -8.86 1.14
CA SER A 39 4.03 -9.23 1.82
C SER A 39 4.08 -9.07 3.34
N ALA A 40 5.12 -9.58 3.99
CA ALA A 40 5.27 -9.52 5.45
C ALA A 40 5.41 -8.07 5.95
N ALA A 41 6.26 -7.28 5.29
CA ALA A 41 6.44 -5.86 5.63
C ALA A 41 5.14 -5.06 5.43
N THR A 42 4.41 -5.33 4.35
CA THR A 42 3.10 -4.70 4.10
C THR A 42 2.09 -5.06 5.19
N GLY A 43 2.05 -6.31 5.62
CA GLY A 43 1.16 -6.76 6.70
C GLY A 43 1.47 -6.08 8.03
N LEU A 44 2.75 -5.96 8.38
CA LEU A 44 3.19 -5.24 9.58
C LEU A 44 2.76 -3.77 9.53
N LEU A 45 3.03 -3.10 8.40
CA LEU A 45 2.69 -1.70 8.21
C LEU A 45 1.17 -1.45 8.30
N ILE A 46 0.36 -2.30 7.65
CA ILE A 46 -1.10 -2.22 7.74
C ILE A 46 -1.57 -2.41 9.19
N ARG A 47 -1.00 -3.36 9.93
CA ARG A 47 -1.34 -3.56 11.34
C ARG A 47 -1.01 -2.30 12.16
N GLN A 48 0.18 -1.73 11.99
CA GLN A 48 0.57 -0.51 12.71
C GLN A 48 -0.41 0.65 12.46
N LEU A 49 -0.73 0.87 11.18
CA LEU A 49 -1.67 1.92 10.77
C LEU A 49 -3.09 1.70 11.32
N LEU A 50 -3.58 0.46 11.29
CA LEU A 50 -4.91 0.11 11.81
C LEU A 50 -5.02 0.25 13.33
N THR A 51 -3.94 0.01 14.07
CA THR A 51 -3.92 0.10 15.54
C THR A 51 -3.51 1.48 16.05
N GLY A 52 -3.20 2.44 15.17
CA GLY A 52 -2.68 3.77 15.55
C GLY A 52 -1.28 3.71 16.16
N GLU A 53 -0.53 2.64 15.89
CA GLU A 53 0.87 2.49 16.29
C GLU A 53 1.74 3.37 15.37
N ALA A 54 2.81 3.97 15.91
CA ALA A 54 3.74 4.74 15.11
C ALA A 54 4.41 3.82 14.07
N PRO A 55 4.34 4.13 12.75
CA PRO A 55 4.95 3.29 11.73
C PRO A 55 6.47 3.26 11.82
N ASP A 56 7.08 2.11 11.50
CA ASP A 56 8.54 1.95 11.48
C ASP A 56 9.24 2.69 10.32
N LEU A 57 8.47 3.16 9.34
CA LEU A 57 8.95 3.84 8.14
C LEU A 57 7.99 4.95 7.70
N ASP A 58 8.49 5.90 6.90
CA ASP A 58 7.65 6.97 6.35
C ASP A 58 6.60 6.41 5.37
N VAL A 59 5.33 6.61 5.73
CA VAL A 59 4.18 6.10 4.98
C VAL A 59 3.74 6.99 3.84
N ALA A 60 4.19 8.26 3.80
CA ALA A 60 3.74 9.22 2.80
C ALA A 60 3.94 8.75 1.35
N PRO A 61 5.06 8.11 0.97
CA PRO A 61 5.26 7.61 -0.40
C PRO A 61 4.30 6.47 -0.79
N PHE A 62 3.71 5.77 0.18
CA PHE A 62 2.81 4.63 -0.06
C PHE A 62 1.34 5.01 0.08
N ALA A 63 1.05 6.19 0.64
CA ALA A 63 -0.30 6.65 0.90
C ALA A 63 -1.15 6.66 -0.39
N PRO A 64 -2.37 6.10 -0.38
CA PRO A 64 -3.28 6.19 -1.52
C PRO A 64 -3.65 7.61 -1.94
N SER A 65 -3.55 8.58 -1.03
CA SER A 65 -3.79 9.99 -1.27
C SER A 65 -2.58 10.75 -1.84
N ARG A 66 -1.43 10.11 -2.10
CA ARG A 66 -0.18 10.80 -2.46
C ARG A 66 -0.22 11.65 -3.74
N TRP A 67 -1.23 11.47 -4.60
CA TRP A 67 -1.43 12.28 -5.81
C TRP A 67 -2.55 13.32 -5.67
N GLN A 68 -3.19 13.39 -4.50
CA GLN A 68 -4.17 14.43 -4.22
C GLN A 68 -3.40 15.66 -3.73
N ALA A 69 -3.57 16.79 -4.43
CA ALA A 69 -3.09 18.07 -3.94
C ALA A 69 -3.73 18.35 -2.56
N ALA A 70 -2.92 18.84 -1.62
CA ALA A 70 -3.33 19.16 -0.25
C ALA A 70 -4.47 20.18 -0.21
#